data_AF-A0A6B3RSL2-F1
#
_entry.id   AF-A0A6B3RSL2-F1
#
_cell.length_a   1.000
_cell.length_b   1.000
_cell.length_c   1.000
_cell.angle_alpha   90.00
_cell.angle_beta   90.00
_cell.angle_gamma   90.00
#
_symmetry.space_group_name_H-M   'P 1'
#
loop_
_entity.id
_entity.type
_entity.pdbx_description
1 polymer ?
#
loop_
_entity_poly.entity_id
_entity_poly.type
_entity_poly.pdbx_seq_one_letter_code
_entity_poly.pdbx_strand_id
1 'polypeptide(L)'
;MRDTLPALEETGAQIPLADIARSRADFPAARMSFHLELVCAGLTGLGALCLALGRAGLELRSLRVGDAGRVSCVLAGDGTADLTGLALDLPQVAALRRWTTQLEF
;
A
#
# COMPACT_ATOMS: atom_id res chain seq x y z
N MET A 1 13.80 -7.65 22.73
CA MET A 1 13.04 -6.37 22.71
C MET A 1 11.89 -6.55 21.74
N ARG A 2 10.64 -6.48 22.22
CA ARG A 2 9.47 -6.38 21.33
C ARG A 2 9.35 -4.90 20.97
N ASP A 3 9.59 -4.57 19.71
CA ASP A 3 9.26 -3.26 19.16
C ASP A 3 7.73 -3.16 19.11
N THR A 4 7.16 -2.61 20.16
CA THR A 4 5.72 -2.33 20.23
C THR A 4 5.47 -1.15 19.31
N LEU A 5 4.79 -1.40 18.18
CA LEU A 5 4.20 -0.34 17.36
C LEU A 5 3.44 0.61 18.29
N PRO A 6 3.66 1.94 18.22
CA PRO A 6 2.93 2.87 19.07
C PRO A 6 1.43 2.62 18.88
N ALA A 7 0.69 2.55 19.99
CA ALA A 7 -0.75 2.35 19.99
C ALA A 7 -1.40 3.51 19.22
N LEU A 8 -1.64 3.29 17.93
CA LEU A 8 -2.35 4.21 17.06
C LEU A 8 -3.84 3.94 17.25
N GLU A 9 -4.51 4.74 18.08
CA GLU A 9 -5.98 4.92 18.09
C GLU A 9 -6.49 5.63 16.82
N GLU A 10 -5.85 5.39 15.69
CA GLU A 10 -6.34 5.81 14.38
C GLU A 10 -6.64 4.55 13.62
N THR A 11 -7.93 4.30 13.41
CA THR A 11 -8.45 3.25 12.53
C THR A 11 -7.62 3.24 11.27
N GLY A 12 -6.71 2.27 11.14
CA GLY A 12 -5.80 2.19 10.00
C GLY A 12 -6.63 2.16 8.72
N ALA A 13 -6.26 2.98 7.74
CA ALA A 13 -6.94 2.96 6.46
C ALA A 13 -6.86 1.54 5.88
N GLN A 14 -7.91 1.14 5.17
CA GLN A 14 -7.95 -0.16 4.50
C GLN A 14 -7.71 0.03 3.01
N ILE A 15 -7.24 -1.03 2.34
CA ILE A 15 -7.20 -1.03 0.87
C ILE A 15 -8.66 -1.01 0.38
N PRO A 16 -9.08 -0.01 -0.42
CA PRO A 16 -10.47 0.14 -0.84
C PRO A 16 -10.79 -0.80 -2.02
N LEU A 17 -10.76 -2.12 -1.77
CA LEU A 17 -10.88 -3.15 -2.81
C LEU A 17 -12.13 -3.01 -3.67
N ALA A 18 -13.27 -2.69 -3.05
CA ALA A 18 -14.54 -2.51 -3.75
C ALA A 18 -14.53 -1.31 -4.71
N ASP A 19 -13.93 -0.19 -4.29
CA ASP A 19 -13.85 1.02 -5.12
C ASP A 19 -12.87 0.82 -6.28
N ILE A 20 -11.77 0.10 -6.05
CA ILE A 20 -10.81 -0.28 -7.10
C ILE A 20 -11.48 -1.21 -8.11
N ALA A 21 -12.20 -2.24 -7.64
CA ALA A 21 -12.93 -3.14 -8.52
C ALA A 21 -13.98 -2.40 -9.38
N ARG A 22 -14.74 -1.48 -8.76
CA ARG A 22 -15.69 -0.61 -9.47
C ARG A 22 -14.98 0.25 -10.52
N SER A 23 -13.89 0.92 -10.14
CA SER A 23 -13.12 1.76 -11.06
C SER A 23 -12.56 0.97 -12.25
N ARG A 24 -12.17 -0.30 -12.06
CA ARG A 24 -11.73 -1.17 -13.16
C ARG A 24 -12.88 -1.54 -14.11
N ALA A 25 -14.07 -1.75 -13.56
CA ALA A 25 -15.26 -2.05 -14.35
C ALA A 25 -15.74 -0.83 -15.16
N ASP A 26 -15.70 0.36 -14.55
CA ASP A 26 -16.14 1.60 -15.17
C ASP A 26 -15.13 2.12 -16.21
N PHE A 27 -13.83 1.87 -16.00
CA PHE A 27 -12.74 2.37 -16.85
C PHE A 27 -11.74 1.26 -17.24
N PRO A 28 -12.15 0.25 -18.03
CA PRO A 28 -11.32 -0.93 -18.32
C PRO A 28 -10.05 -0.64 -19.13
N ALA A 29 -10.02 0.48 -19.86
CA ALA A 29 -8.85 0.93 -20.62
C ALA A 29 -7.90 1.83 -19.81
N ALA A 30 -8.32 2.31 -18.63
CA ALA A 30 -7.51 3.21 -17.81
C ALA A 30 -6.42 2.42 -17.07
N ARG A 31 -5.22 3.00 -17.01
CA ARG A 31 -4.17 2.51 -16.12
C ARG A 31 -4.43 3.00 -14.71
N MET A 32 -4.02 2.21 -13.72
CA MET A 32 -4.18 2.55 -12.31
C MET A 32 -2.83 2.71 -11.64
N SER A 33 -2.65 3.85 -10.98
CA SER A 33 -1.59 4.08 -10.02
C SER A 33 -2.17 4.26 -8.63
N PHE A 34 -1.37 3.91 -7.61
CA PHE A 34 -1.77 3.95 -6.21
C PHE A 34 -0.75 4.75 -5.43
N HIS A 35 -1.22 5.71 -4.65
CA HIS A 35 -0.40 6.43 -3.69
C HIS A 35 -0.77 5.98 -2.27
N LEU A 36 0.22 5.47 -1.55
CA LEU A 36 0.06 4.95 -0.21
C LEU A 36 0.88 5.79 0.78
N GLU A 37 0.27 6.10 1.92
CA GLU A 37 0.98 6.60 3.10
C GLU A 37 0.90 5.53 4.19
N LEU A 38 2.03 5.20 4.79
CA LEU A 38 2.23 4.04 5.66
C LEU A 38 3.12 4.41 6.85
N VAL A 39 3.05 3.60 7.91
CA VAL A 39 4.02 3.61 9.02
C VAL A 39 4.62 2.22 9.16
N CYS A 40 5.94 2.11 9.09
CA CYS A 40 6.68 0.87 9.23
C CYS A 40 7.43 0.82 10.58
N ALA A 41 7.58 -0.39 11.15
CA ALA A 41 8.45 -0.62 12.29
C ALA A 41 9.94 -0.69 11.84
N GLY A 42 10.52 0.48 11.59
CA GLY A 42 11.93 0.61 11.21
C GLY A 42 12.27 -0.01 9.84
N LEU A 43 13.57 -0.22 9.60
CA LEU A 43 14.09 -0.69 8.31
C LEU A 43 13.68 -2.13 7.97
N THR A 44 13.54 -2.99 8.98
CA THR A 44 13.08 -4.38 8.77
C THR A 44 11.63 -4.39 8.27
N GLY A 45 10.75 -3.57 8.85
CA GLY A 45 9.37 -3.40 8.39
C GLY A 45 9.31 -2.84 6.96
N LEU A 46 10.18 -1.89 6.63
CA LEU A 46 10.29 -1.35 5.27
C LEU A 46 10.68 -2.42 4.25
N GLY A 47 11.67 -3.27 4.56
CA GLY A 47 12.05 -4.38 3.69
C GLY A 47 10.91 -5.37 3.48
N ALA A 48 10.20 -5.72 4.54
CA ALA A 48 9.04 -6.61 4.49
C ALA A 48 7.87 -6.00 3.68
N LEU A 49 7.64 -4.69 3.80
CA LEU A 49 6.70 -3.94 2.98
C LEU A 49 7.05 -4.04 1.49
N CYS A 50 8.29 -3.74 1.11
CA CYS A 50 8.72 -3.83 -0.29
C CYS A 50 8.51 -5.23 -0.87
N LEU A 51 8.78 -6.28 -0.08
CA LEU A 51 8.52 -7.66 -0.47
C LEU A 51 7.02 -7.98 -0.60
N ALA A 52 6.17 -7.45 0.27
CA ALA A 52 4.72 -7.62 0.17
C ALA A 52 4.16 -6.95 -1.10
N LEU A 53 4.62 -5.73 -1.40
CA LEU A 53 4.24 -4.99 -2.62
C LEU A 53 4.69 -5.72 -3.89
N GLY A 54 5.93 -6.23 -3.91
CA GLY A 54 6.44 -7.01 -5.03
C GLY A 54 5.69 -8.33 -5.23
N ARG A 55 5.33 -9.03 -4.15
CA ARG A 55 4.50 -10.26 -4.22
C ARG A 55 3.09 -9.99 -4.73
N ALA A 56 2.53 -8.83 -4.40
CA ALA A 56 1.24 -8.39 -4.93
C ALA A 56 1.30 -7.99 -6.42
N GLY A 57 2.48 -8.02 -7.06
CA GLY A 57 2.63 -7.63 -8.47
C GLY A 57 2.56 -6.12 -8.70
N LEU A 58 2.80 -5.30 -7.66
CA LEU A 58 2.82 -3.85 -7.79
C LEU A 58 4.23 -3.35 -8.11
N GLU A 59 4.35 -2.51 -9.14
CA GLU A 59 5.61 -1.87 -9.50
C GLU A 59 5.83 -0.62 -8.65
N LEU A 60 6.90 -0.59 -7.86
CA LEU A 60 7.28 0.57 -7.06
C LEU A 60 7.91 1.66 -7.94
N ARG A 61 7.20 2.76 -8.17
CA ARG A 61 7.67 3.90 -8.98
C ARG A 61 8.47 4.90 -8.16
N SER A 62 8.05 5.16 -6.94
CA SER A 62 8.77 6.02 -6.00
C SER A 62 8.53 5.60 -4.56
N LEU A 63 9.54 5.81 -3.73
CA LEU A 63 9.52 5.54 -2.31
C LEU A 63 10.20 6.69 -1.58
N ARG A 64 9.52 7.26 -0.60
CA ARG A 64 10.08 8.24 0.32
C ARG A 64 9.91 7.71 1.74
N VAL A 65 11.02 7.67 2.47
CA VAL A 65 11.05 7.36 3.90
C VAL A 65 11.26 8.67 4.64
N GLY A 66 10.33 9.00 5.53
CA GLY A 66 10.39 10.17 6.40
C GLY A 66 10.63 9.78 7.86
N ASP A 67 10.51 10.78 8.74
CA ASP A 67 10.71 10.59 10.16
C ASP A 67 9.68 9.64 10.78
N ALA A 68 10.09 8.99 11.89
CA ALA A 68 9.26 8.08 12.66
C ALA A 68 8.69 6.90 11.85
N GLY A 69 9.44 6.42 10.85
CA GLY A 69 9.04 5.26 10.05
C GLY A 69 7.88 5.53 9.08
N ARG A 70 7.56 6.81 8.82
CA ARG A 70 6.58 7.18 7.79
C ARG A 70 7.13 6.85 6.41
N VAL A 71 6.30 6.23 5.59
CA VAL A 71 6.64 5.82 4.23
C VAL A 71 5.55 6.31 3.30
N SER A 72 5.95 6.98 2.23
CA SER A 72 5.06 7.33 1.12
C SER A 72 5.56 6.63 -0.13
N CYS A 73 4.68 5.92 -0.84
CA CYS A 73 5.06 5.25 -2.07
C CYS A 73 4.01 5.41 -3.17
N VAL A 74 4.50 5.53 -4.40
CA VAL A 74 3.69 5.50 -5.62
C VAL A 74 3.92 4.16 -6.30
N LEU A 75 2.83 3.47 -6.58
CA LEU A 75 2.80 2.13 -7.15
C LEU A 75 2.05 2.18 -8.47
N ALA A 76 2.52 1.43 -9.46
CA ALA A 76 1.77 1.17 -10.68
C ALA A 76 1.26 -0.28 -10.67
N GLY A 77 0.01 -0.47 -11.09
CA GLY A 77 -0.56 -1.79 -11.33
C GLY A 77 -0.76 -2.04 -12.81
N ASP A 78 -0.50 -3.26 -13.26
CA ASP A 78 -0.75 -3.73 -14.63
C ASP A 78 -2.17 -4.31 -14.83
N GLY A 79 -3.02 -4.19 -13.80
CA GLY A 79 -4.38 -4.75 -13.78
C GLY A 79 -4.47 -6.15 -13.16
N THR A 80 -3.34 -6.84 -12.97
CA THR A 80 -3.29 -8.21 -12.42
C THR A 80 -2.87 -8.28 -10.96
N ALA A 81 -2.49 -7.13 -10.37
CA ALA A 81 -2.03 -7.06 -8.99
C ALA A 81 -3.01 -7.69 -7.98
N ASP A 82 -2.47 -8.53 -7.09
CA ASP A 82 -3.20 -9.21 -6.01
C ASP A 82 -3.37 -8.28 -4.80
N LEU A 83 -4.37 -7.39 -4.90
CA LEU A 83 -4.69 -6.46 -3.84
C LEU A 83 -5.38 -7.13 -2.64
N THR A 84 -6.02 -8.28 -2.85
CA THR A 84 -6.67 -9.04 -1.77
C THR A 84 -5.61 -9.69 -0.88
N GLY A 85 -4.60 -10.34 -1.47
CA GLY A 85 -3.45 -10.85 -0.74
C GLY A 85 -2.69 -9.74 -0.03
N LEU A 86 -2.49 -8.59 -0.70
CA LEU A 86 -1.86 -7.43 -0.08
C LEU A 86 -2.65 -6.92 1.13
N ALA A 87 -3.99 -6.92 1.10
CA ALA A 87 -4.81 -6.48 2.23
C ALA A 87 -4.64 -7.37 3.48
N LEU A 88 -4.27 -8.64 3.29
CA LEU A 88 -3.99 -9.59 4.38
C LEU A 88 -2.54 -9.48 4.90
N ASP A 89 -1.59 -9.23 4.00
CA ASP A 89 -0.16 -9.16 4.33
C ASP A 89 0.24 -7.80 4.90
N LEU A 90 -0.34 -6.70 4.38
CA LEU A 90 0.07 -5.34 4.70
C LEU A 90 0.02 -5.04 6.21
N PRO A 91 -1.05 -5.37 6.96
CA PRO A 91 -1.12 -5.10 8.41
C PRO A 91 -0.04 -5.79 9.24
N GLN A 92 0.60 -6.84 8.71
CA GLN A 92 1.67 -7.58 9.39
C GLN A 92 3.01 -6.87 9.27
N VAL A 93 3.18 -5.95 8.30
CA VAL A 93 4.46 -5.31 7.97
C VAL A 93 4.44 -3.79 8.08
N ALA A 94 3.26 -3.16 7.90
CA ALA A 94 3.09 -1.71 7.97
C ALA A 94 1.63 -1.34 8.32
N ALA A 95 1.46 -0.21 9.01
CA ALA A 95 0.14 0.38 9.22
C ALA A 95 -0.20 1.30 8.05
N LEU A 96 -1.27 1.00 7.31
CA LEU A 96 -1.78 1.87 6.25
C LEU A 96 -2.50 3.07 6.85
N ARG A 97 -2.09 4.26 6.39
CA ARG A 97 -2.60 5.56 6.84
C ARG A 97 -3.51 6.18 5.81
N ARG A 98 -3.14 6.05 4.54
CA ARG A 98 -3.91 6.57 3.42
C ARG A 98 -3.69 5.72 2.19
N TRP A 99 -4.77 5.50 1.44
CA TRP A 99 -4.74 4.94 0.10
C TRP A 99 -5.42 5.91 -0.86
N THR A 100 -4.78 6.20 -1.98
CA THR A 100 -5.38 6.98 -3.08
C THR A 100 -5.21 6.21 -4.38
N THR A 101 -6.31 5.99 -5.11
CA THR A 101 -6.29 5.41 -6.45
C THR A 101 -6.35 6.54 -7.48
N GLN A 102 -5.46 6.50 -8.46
CA GLN A 102 -5.42 7.43 -9.59
C GLN A 102 -5.64 6.67 -10.89
N LEU A 103 -6.50 7.23 -11.75
CA LEU A 103 -6.74 6.73 -13.10
C LEU A 103 -5.92 7.57 -14.08
N GLU A 104 -5.22 6.89 -14.98
CA GLU A 104 -4.43 7.48 -16.06
C GLU A 104 -5.02 7.01 -17.40
N PHE A 105 -5.28 7.96 -18.30
CA PHE A 105 -5.90 7.74 -19.62
C PHE A 105 -4.92 8.01 -20.75
#